data_AF-A0AAV5CNR6-F1
#
_entry.id   AF-A0AAV5CNR6-F1
#
_cell.length_a   1.000
_cell.length_b   1.000
_cell.length_c   1.000
_cell.angle_alpha   90.00
_cell.angle_beta   90.00
_cell.angle_gamma   90.00
#
_symmetry.space_group_name_H-M   'P 1'
#
loop_
_entity.id
_entity.type
_entity.pdbx_description
1 polymer ?
#
loop_
_entity_poly.entity_id
_entity_poly.type
_entity_poly.pdbx_seq_one_letter_code
_entity_poly.pdbx_strand_id
1 'polypeptide(L)'
;MIAVECLIVGVVLPWLQGQFDMDTGSKAVTSACTDMLKVGQRRLRHRLKKRYFDDVPASQLRHTSPIDSMSDEQWRALVEMWSSQKHKEKCETNRLNRGKVKCQQRTGSRSYVEHFHALVMNNWNIIYVY
;
A
#
# COMPACT_ATOMS: atom_id res chain seq x y z
N MET A 1 -2.03 7.38 12.34
CA MET A 1 -1.84 5.90 12.27
C MET A 1 -2.48 5.19 13.47
N ILE A 2 -2.42 5.78 14.67
CA ILE A 2 -3.01 5.24 15.91
C ILE A 2 -4.53 4.95 15.80
N ALA A 3 -5.30 5.79 15.10
CA ALA A 3 -6.76 5.60 14.96
C ALA A 3 -7.20 4.37 14.15
N VAL A 4 -6.34 3.84 13.27
CA VAL A 4 -6.72 2.72 12.39
C VAL A 4 -6.68 1.40 13.15
N GLU A 5 -5.70 1.19 14.04
CA GLU A 5 -5.58 -0.08 14.78
C GLU A 5 -6.68 -0.24 15.85
N CYS A 6 -7.06 0.84 16.55
CA CYS A 6 -8.15 0.78 17.53
C CYS A 6 -9.52 0.51 16.90
N LEU A 7 -9.80 1.06 15.70
CA LEU A 7 -11.05 0.80 14.95
C LEU A 7 -11.13 -0.65 14.44
N ILE A 8 -9.98 -1.25 14.12
CA ILE A 8 -9.90 -2.61 13.60
C ILE A 8 -10.21 -3.64 14.66
N VAL A 9 -9.53 -3.55 15.81
CA VAL A 9 -9.69 -4.49 16.90
C VAL A 9 -11.07 -4.36 17.55
N GLY A 10 -11.60 -3.14 17.66
CA GLY A 10 -12.85 -2.87 18.38
C GLY A 10 -14.15 -3.02 17.57
N VAL A 11 -14.13 -2.85 16.24
CA VAL A 11 -15.37 -2.77 15.43
C VAL A 11 -15.35 -3.71 14.23
N VAL A 12 -14.26 -3.72 13.46
CA VAL A 12 -14.22 -4.47 12.20
C VAL A 12 -14.00 -5.97 12.41
N LEU A 13 -13.09 -6.36 13.30
CA LEU A 13 -12.83 -7.77 13.61
C LEU A 13 -14.04 -8.51 14.18
N PRO A 14 -14.79 -7.95 15.16
CA PRO A 14 -16.03 -8.57 15.65
C PRO A 14 -17.10 -8.72 14.57
N TRP A 15 -17.25 -7.72 13.69
CA TRP A 15 -18.21 -7.80 12.57
C TRP A 15 -17.82 -8.90 11.57
N LEU A 16 -16.53 -9.00 11.23
CA LEU A 16 -16.01 -10.04 10.33
C LEU A 16 -16.16 -11.45 10.92
N GLN A 17 -15.96 -11.61 12.22
CA GLN A 17 -16.16 -12.89 12.91
C GLN A 17 -17.62 -13.37 12.84
N GLY A 18 -18.59 -12.46 12.76
CA GLY A 18 -19.99 -12.82 12.55
C GLY A 18 -20.32 -13.24 11.10
N GLN A 19 -19.42 -13.01 10.14
CA GLN A 19 -19.62 -13.31 8.72
C GLN A 19 -18.74 -14.46 8.22
N PHE A 20 -17.59 -14.67 8.85
CA PHE A 20 -16.59 -15.65 8.46
C PHE A 20 -16.11 -16.44 9.66
N ASP A 21 -15.83 -17.73 9.46
CA ASP A 21 -15.16 -18.56 10.45
C ASP A 21 -13.66 -18.19 10.49
N MET A 22 -13.30 -17.32 11.43
CA MET A 22 -11.93 -16.81 11.59
C MET A 22 -11.57 -16.62 13.06
N ASP A 23 -10.36 -17.03 13.42
CA ASP A 23 -9.82 -16.84 14.76
C ASP A 23 -9.33 -15.39 14.94
N THR A 24 -10.15 -14.57 15.60
CA THR A 24 -9.82 -13.19 15.96
C THR A 24 -8.72 -13.08 17.03
N GLY A 25 -8.38 -14.17 17.73
CA GLY A 25 -7.22 -14.26 18.62
C GLY A 25 -5.89 -14.46 17.89
N SER A 26 -5.92 -14.90 16.63
CA SER A 26 -4.73 -15.10 15.82
C SER A 26 -4.11 -13.79 15.36
N LYS A 27 -2.81 -13.63 15.62
CA LYS A 27 -2.02 -12.50 15.11
C LYS A 27 -2.03 -12.43 13.59
N ALA A 28 -2.05 -13.58 12.90
CA ALA A 28 -2.02 -13.64 11.44
C ALA A 28 -3.31 -13.08 10.82
N VAL A 29 -4.46 -13.40 11.43
CA VAL A 29 -5.77 -12.91 11.00
C VAL A 29 -5.88 -11.41 11.23
N THR A 30 -5.46 -10.94 12.40
CA THR A 30 -5.41 -9.51 12.72
C THR A 30 -4.51 -8.76 11.75
N SER A 31 -3.30 -9.26 11.47
CA SER A 31 -2.38 -8.61 10.53
C SER A 31 -2.98 -8.54 9.12
N ALA A 32 -3.56 -9.63 8.63
CA ALA A 32 -4.19 -9.66 7.31
C ALA A 32 -5.33 -8.63 7.19
N CYS A 33 -6.19 -8.56 8.21
CA CYS A 33 -7.27 -7.57 8.26
C CYS A 33 -6.74 -6.13 8.30
N THR A 34 -5.68 -5.87 9.08
CA THR A 34 -5.05 -4.55 9.10
C THR A 34 -4.46 -4.16 7.75
N ASP A 35 -3.86 -5.12 7.04
CA ASP A 35 -3.26 -4.88 5.74
C ASP A 35 -4.31 -4.60 4.67
N MET A 36 -5.44 -5.31 4.67
CA MET A 36 -6.57 -5.02 3.79
C MET A 36 -7.08 -3.58 3.97
N LEU A 37 -7.24 -3.14 5.21
CA LEU A 37 -7.73 -1.79 5.51
C LEU A 37 -6.70 -0.71 5.20
N LYS A 38 -5.40 -0.97 5.45
CA LYS A 38 -4.31 -0.11 4.98
C LYS A 38 -4.33 0.04 3.46
N VAL A 39 -4.62 -1.02 2.71
CA VAL A 39 -4.78 -0.95 1.24
C VAL A 39 -5.96 -0.07 0.85
N GLY A 40 -7.13 -0.23 1.49
CA GLY A 40 -8.30 0.62 1.28
C GLY A 40 -7.99 2.10 1.53
N GLN A 41 -7.34 2.40 2.67
CA GLN A 41 -6.93 3.76 3.02
C GLN A 41 -5.94 4.36 2.00
N ARG A 42 -4.97 3.58 1.51
CA ARG A 42 -4.03 4.02 0.46
C ARG A 42 -4.76 4.37 -0.83
N ARG A 43 -5.73 3.54 -1.25
CA ARG A 43 -6.56 3.80 -2.44
C ARG A 43 -7.37 5.09 -2.29
N LEU A 44 -7.99 5.30 -1.12
CA LEU A 44 -8.74 6.53 -0.82
C LEU A 44 -7.83 7.77 -0.91
N ARG A 45 -6.68 7.76 -0.22
CA ARG A 45 -5.71 8.86 -0.25
C ARG A 45 -5.22 9.18 -1.66
N HIS A 46 -4.97 8.15 -2.48
CA HIS A 46 -4.58 8.36 -3.88
C HIS A 46 -5.68 9.05 -4.70
N ARG A 47 -6.93 8.59 -4.59
CA ARG A 47 -8.08 9.21 -5.27
C ARG A 47 -8.29 10.66 -4.84
N LEU A 48 -8.14 10.95 -3.56
CA LEU A 48 -8.23 12.29 -2.99
C LEU A 48 -7.14 13.21 -3.55
N LYS A 49 -5.88 12.78 -3.49
CA LYS A 49 -4.75 13.55 -4.02
C LYS A 49 -4.95 13.88 -5.50
N LYS A 50 -5.34 12.88 -6.29
CA LYS A 50 -5.57 13.07 -7.73
C LYS A 50 -6.67 14.08 -8.03
N ARG A 51 -7.78 14.06 -7.28
CA ARG A 51 -8.94 14.93 -7.57
C ARG A 51 -8.79 16.36 -7.06
N TYR A 52 -8.11 16.55 -5.93
CA TYR A 52 -8.14 17.82 -5.19
C TYR A 52 -6.77 18.48 -5.01
N PHE A 53 -5.68 17.80 -5.34
CA PHE A 53 -4.32 18.31 -5.13
C PHE A 53 -3.49 18.40 -6.41
N ASP A 54 -3.47 17.35 -7.25
CA ASP A 54 -2.56 17.30 -8.40
C ASP A 54 -2.93 18.33 -9.51
N ASP A 55 -4.23 18.55 -9.75
CA ASP A 55 -4.72 19.44 -10.82
C ASP A 55 -5.11 20.85 -10.33
N VAL A 56 -4.86 21.18 -9.05
CA VAL A 56 -5.36 22.41 -8.41
C VAL A 56 -4.19 23.35 -8.09
N PRO A 57 -4.23 24.63 -8.52
CA PRO A 57 -3.21 25.60 -8.14
C PRO A 57 -3.20 25.82 -6.62
N ALA A 58 -2.02 26.04 -6.05
CA ALA A 58 -1.82 26.11 -4.60
C ALA A 58 -2.74 27.13 -3.88
N SER A 59 -3.15 28.19 -4.57
CA SER A 59 -4.07 29.22 -4.08
C SER A 59 -5.52 28.74 -3.90
N GLN A 60 -5.91 27.67 -4.59
CA GLN A 60 -7.28 27.13 -4.57
C GLN A 60 -7.37 25.82 -3.78
N LEU A 61 -6.29 25.43 -3.09
CA LEU A 61 -6.31 24.24 -2.24
C LEU A 61 -7.33 24.41 -1.11
N ARG A 62 -8.24 23.44 -1.01
CA ARG A 62 -9.28 23.44 0.02
C ARG A 62 -8.64 23.13 1.37
N HIS A 63 -8.92 23.96 2.37
CA HIS A 63 -8.53 23.71 3.76
C HIS A 63 -9.53 22.82 4.51
N THR A 64 -10.73 22.64 3.96
CA THR A 64 -11.79 21.77 4.49
C THR A 64 -11.77 20.40 3.84
N SER A 65 -12.18 19.39 4.60
CA SER A 65 -12.26 18.01 4.14
C SER A 65 -13.31 17.88 3.03
N PRO A 66 -12.97 17.24 1.89
CA PRO A 66 -13.92 17.02 0.81
C PRO A 66 -14.80 15.77 1.03
N ILE A 67 -14.59 15.02 2.11
CA ILE A 67 -15.31 13.78 2.43
C ILE A 67 -15.72 13.83 3.90
N ASP A 68 -16.99 13.54 4.15
CA ASP A 68 -17.62 13.52 5.48
C ASP A 68 -16.98 12.51 6.46
N SER A 69 -16.38 11.45 5.94
CA SER A 69 -15.71 10.43 6.74
C SER A 69 -14.34 10.85 7.31
N MET A 70 -13.87 12.08 7.07
CA MET A 70 -12.54 12.55 7.47
C MET A 70 -12.65 13.93 8.11
N SER A 71 -11.94 14.15 9.22
CA SER A 71 -11.93 15.47 9.86
C SER A 71 -11.05 16.47 9.09
N ASP A 72 -11.35 17.75 9.25
CA ASP A 72 -10.62 18.82 8.60
C ASP A 72 -9.15 18.87 9.06
N GLU A 73 -8.85 18.55 10.31
CA GLU A 73 -7.47 18.48 10.82
C GLU A 73 -6.68 17.35 10.15
N GLN A 74 -7.31 16.19 9.97
CA GLN A 74 -6.70 15.06 9.27
C GLN A 74 -6.44 15.40 7.80
N TRP A 75 -7.35 16.12 7.16
CA TRP A 75 -7.18 16.61 5.79
C TRP A 75 -6.00 17.59 5.69
N ARG A 76 -5.92 18.58 6.57
CA ARG A 76 -4.82 19.55 6.59
C ARG A 76 -3.46 18.88 6.79
N ALA A 77 -3.37 17.90 7.69
CA ALA A 77 -2.15 17.13 7.90
C ALA A 77 -1.73 16.33 6.64
N LEU A 78 -2.69 15.83 5.85
CA LEU A 78 -2.39 15.17 4.58
C LEU A 78 -1.87 16.14 3.52
N VAL A 79 -2.51 17.31 3.39
CA VAL A 79 -2.10 18.34 2.44
C VAL A 79 -0.70 18.86 2.76
N GLU A 80 -0.41 19.10 4.05
CA GLU A 80 0.93 19.48 4.53
C GLU A 80 1.97 18.40 4.20
N MET A 81 1.67 17.13 4.49
CA MET A 81 2.54 16.01 4.15
C MET A 81 2.83 15.93 2.65
N TRP A 82 1.82 16.08 1.78
CA TRP A 82 2.01 16.06 0.31
C TRP A 82 2.79 17.26 -0.20
N SER A 83 2.65 18.42 0.44
CA SER A 83 3.32 19.66 0.06
C SER A 83 4.80 19.67 0.48
N SER A 84 5.15 18.89 1.50
CA SER A 84 6.51 18.81 2.03
C SER A 84 7.53 18.34 0.97
N GLN A 85 8.67 19.03 0.91
CA GLN A 85 9.74 18.75 -0.07
C GLN A 85 10.28 17.32 0.05
N LYS A 86 10.52 16.86 1.29
CA LYS A 86 10.96 15.49 1.58
C LYS A 86 10.01 14.43 1.02
N HIS A 87 8.71 14.69 1.00
CA HIS A 87 7.73 13.77 0.42
C HIS A 87 7.82 13.75 -1.11
N LYS A 88 7.93 14.93 -1.74
CA LYS A 88 8.07 15.05 -3.20
C LYS A 88 9.31 14.34 -3.72
N GLU A 89 10.45 14.52 -3.07
CA GLU A 89 11.71 13.85 -3.43
C GLU A 89 11.61 12.31 -3.35
N LYS A 90 10.98 11.80 -2.30
CA LYS A 90 10.72 10.36 -2.14
C LYS A 90 9.79 9.84 -3.23
N CYS A 91 8.74 10.59 -3.57
CA CYS A 91 7.82 10.23 -4.63
C CYS A 91 8.51 10.16 -5.99
N GLU A 92 9.33 11.16 -6.33
CA GLU A 92 10.07 11.19 -7.59
C GLU A 92 11.09 10.06 -7.67
N THR A 93 11.86 9.86 -6.61
CA THR A 93 12.78 8.71 -6.51
C THR A 93 12.06 7.38 -6.70
N ASN A 94 10.90 7.19 -6.07
CA ASN A 94 10.09 5.98 -6.23
C ASN A 94 9.53 5.82 -7.65
N ARG A 95 9.16 6.91 -8.32
CA ARG A 95 8.70 6.91 -9.72
C ARG A 95 9.85 6.48 -10.64
N LEU A 96 11.03 7.07 -10.49
CA LEU A 96 12.23 6.70 -11.26
C LEU A 96 12.63 5.24 -11.01
N ASN A 97 12.59 4.77 -9.77
CA ASN A 97 12.88 3.39 -9.43
C ASN A 97 11.88 2.42 -10.06
N ARG A 98 10.57 2.75 -10.06
CA ARG A 98 9.55 1.95 -10.76
C ARG A 98 9.78 1.88 -12.26
N GLY A 99 10.22 2.97 -12.88
CA GLY A 99 10.57 3.00 -14.31
C GLY A 99 11.76 2.09 -14.67
N LYS A 100 12.65 1.81 -13.69
CA LYS A 100 13.81 0.91 -13.87
C LYS A 100 13.47 -0.57 -13.67
N VAL A 101 12.29 -0.90 -13.13
CA VAL A 101 11.89 -2.30 -12.90
C VAL A 101 11.63 -2.99 -14.24
N LYS A 102 12.50 -3.93 -14.62
CA LYS A 102 12.40 -4.68 -15.88
C LYS A 102 11.46 -5.88 -15.79
N CYS A 103 11.44 -6.55 -14.64
CA CYS A 103 10.70 -7.78 -14.42
C CYS A 103 9.98 -7.74 -13.07
N GLN A 104 8.79 -8.34 -13.01
CA GLN A 104 8.06 -8.45 -11.75
C GLN A 104 8.81 -9.42 -10.82
N GLN A 105 9.02 -9.00 -9.58
CA GLN A 105 9.67 -9.84 -8.57
C GLN A 105 8.75 -11.00 -8.18
N ARG A 106 9.32 -12.18 -7.96
CA ARG A 106 8.67 -13.28 -7.24
C ARG A 106 8.99 -13.14 -5.74
N THR A 107 8.32 -13.89 -4.88
CA THR A 107 8.72 -14.06 -3.47
C THR A 107 10.22 -14.36 -3.37
N GLY A 108 10.97 -13.46 -2.72
CA GLY A 108 12.43 -13.49 -2.65
C GLY A 108 13.10 -12.46 -3.54
N SER A 109 14.38 -12.68 -3.89
CA SER A 109 15.21 -11.72 -4.64
C SER A 109 15.18 -11.91 -6.16
N ARG A 110 14.51 -12.94 -6.67
CA ARG A 110 14.53 -13.32 -8.09
C ARG A 110 13.21 -13.02 -8.78
N SER A 111 13.27 -12.59 -10.02
CA SER A 111 12.09 -12.53 -10.89
C SER A 111 11.64 -13.92 -11.34
N TYR A 112 10.40 -14.04 -11.81
CA TYR A 112 9.88 -15.32 -12.35
C TYR A 112 10.74 -15.85 -13.49
N VAL A 113 11.17 -14.96 -14.40
CA VAL A 113 12.02 -15.27 -15.55
C VAL A 113 13.37 -15.83 -15.10
N GLU A 114 14.06 -15.15 -14.18
CA GLU A 114 15.34 -15.63 -13.64
C GLU A 114 15.20 -16.95 -12.87
N HIS A 115 14.11 -17.13 -12.12
CA HIS A 115 13.86 -18.37 -11.43
C HIS A 115 13.68 -19.54 -12.40
N PHE A 116 12.91 -19.33 -13.48
CA PHE A 116 12.73 -20.34 -14.52
C PHE A 116 14.05 -20.64 -15.25
N HIS A 117 14.82 -19.61 -15.64
CA HIS A 117 16.16 -19.81 -16.24
C HIS A 117 17.08 -20.63 -15.33
N ALA A 118 17.09 -20.36 -14.02
CA ALA A 118 17.90 -21.14 -13.08
C ALA A 118 17.44 -22.61 -13.00
N LEU A 119 16.13 -22.88 -12.98
CA LEU A 119 15.61 -24.24 -12.98
C LEU A 119 16.00 -25.01 -14.25
N VAL A 120 15.86 -24.39 -15.42
CA VAL A 120 16.25 -24.99 -16.70
C VAL A 120 17.76 -25.26 -16.71
N MET A 121 18.60 -24.27 -16.41
CA MET A 121 20.06 -24.43 -16.38
C MET A 121 20.51 -25.55 -15.42
N ASN A 122 19.89 -25.66 -14.25
CA ASN A 122 20.18 -26.73 -13.30
C ASN A 122 19.75 -28.10 -13.82
N ASN A 123 18.61 -28.19 -14.49
CA ASN A 123 18.13 -29.45 -15.07
C ASN A 123 19.03 -29.95 -16.21
N TRP A 124 19.52 -29.03 -17.06
CA TRP A 124 20.50 -29.36 -18.08
C TRP A 124 21.81 -29.81 -17.44
N ASN A 125 22.33 -29.11 -16.43
CA ASN A 125 23.54 -29.56 -15.71
C ASN A 125 23.41 -30.95 -15.07
N ILE A 126 22.21 -31.38 -14.65
CA ILE A 126 22.00 -32.75 -14.14
C ILE A 126 22.07 -33.78 -15.27
N ILE A 127 21.60 -33.45 -16.48
CA ILE A 127 21.60 -34.35 -17.65
C ILE A 127 23.01 -34.51 -18.25
N TYR A 128 23.88 -33.49 -18.20
CA TYR A 128 25.24 -33.56 -18.74
C TYR A 128 26.30 -34.05 -17.74
N VAL A 129 25.92 -34.39 -16.51
CA VAL A 129 26.82 -34.88 -15.45
C VAL A 129 26.63 -36.38 -15.16
N TYR A 130 25.73 -37.06 -15.89
CA TYR A 130 25.57 -38.53 -15.89
C TYR A 130 25.93 -39.14 -17.23
#